data_AF-A0A7J3MW33-F1
#
_entry.id   AF-A0A7J3MW33-F1
#
_cell.length_a   1.000
_cell.length_b   1.000
_cell.length_c   1.000
_cell.angle_alpha   90.00
_cell.angle_beta   90.00
_cell.angle_gamma   90.00
#
_symmetry.space_group_name_H-M   'P 1'
#
loop_
_entity.id
_entity.type
_entity.pdbx_description
1 polymer ?
#
loop_
_entity_poly.entity_id
_entity_poly.type
_entity_poly.pdbx_seq_one_letter_code
_entity_poly.pdbx_strand_id
1 'polypeptide(L)'
;MVARDALESLRSIEAVIFDCDGVLVDTRGSYDKAIVLTVDQLLSRMLHVEFLGKPVGTEEIRLLRGTGGFNNDAYTAYILTLWLFINLPEDVLLGLREVFSKIRELRVRQRPDELFQQISKDALSTHGYLPIIIEEIQYSIPEVVGMSRQGSSNITTSDMIEQRLADIAAQRGFLDVYRIFKDILGMPGEYGSGLIETIFSDLYYGENVVSRIHGDGPYFKFGEGLYTNERVFISEDTLKHLTSRLGRTYISIVTGRDRVVSEIVLGDLVEYFNMNASVFIADELKKGVSDKIEKPSPYGLIKSASLMGPVTKVAYVGNSVEDIMMARNAAQFGLKT
;
A
#
# COMPACT_ATOMS: atom_id res chain seq x y z
N MET A 1 25.85 15.55 12.18
CA MET A 1 26.91 16.52 11.83
C MET A 1 26.74 16.83 10.35
N VAL A 2 26.28 18.03 10.00
CA VAL A 2 26.05 18.44 8.59
C VAL A 2 27.39 18.93 8.03
N ALA A 3 27.80 18.43 6.86
CA ALA A 3 29.03 18.86 6.20
C ALA A 3 29.00 20.38 5.92
N ARG A 4 30.15 21.07 5.98
CA ARG A 4 30.23 22.53 5.74
C ARG A 4 29.61 22.96 4.41
N ASP A 5 29.80 22.15 3.37
CA ASP A 5 29.25 22.42 2.04
C ASP A 5 27.71 22.32 2.02
N ALA A 6 27.15 21.38 2.80
CA ALA A 6 25.70 21.26 2.95
C ALA A 6 25.09 22.45 3.72
N LEU A 7 25.85 23.09 4.63
CA LEU A 7 25.39 24.30 5.32
C LEU A 7 25.30 25.52 4.38
N GLU A 8 26.20 25.64 3.41
CA GLU A 8 26.11 26.70 2.39
C GLU A 8 24.96 26.48 1.43
N SER A 9 24.74 25.24 0.97
CA SER A 9 23.58 24.88 0.16
C SER A 9 22.27 25.20 0.87
N LEU A 10 22.15 24.83 2.16
CA LEU A 10 20.97 25.09 3.00
C LEU A 10 20.69 26.58 3.23
N ARG A 11 21.70 27.46 3.18
CA ARG A 11 21.49 28.91 3.28
C ARG A 11 20.82 29.52 2.05
N SER A 12 20.90 28.84 0.91
CA SER A 12 20.41 29.34 -0.38
C SER A 12 19.12 28.67 -0.84
N ILE A 13 18.48 27.87 0.01
CA ILE A 13 17.19 27.24 -0.31
C ILE A 13 16.09 28.30 -0.32
N GLU A 14 15.20 28.18 -1.29
CA GLU A 14 14.08 29.09 -1.51
C GLU A 14 12.78 28.48 -1.01
N ALA A 15 12.70 27.14 -0.96
CA ALA A 15 11.54 26.39 -0.49
C ALA A 15 11.94 25.07 0.17
N VAL A 16 11.02 24.51 0.95
CA VAL A 16 11.11 23.16 1.51
C VAL A 16 9.88 22.36 1.09
N ILE A 17 10.12 21.17 0.56
CA ILE A 17 9.06 20.22 0.23
C ILE A 17 9.26 18.99 1.11
N PHE A 18 8.20 18.56 1.79
CA PHE A 18 8.21 17.39 2.66
C PHE A 18 7.51 16.22 1.99
N ASP A 19 8.05 15.01 2.15
CA ASP A 19 7.21 13.82 2.14
C ASP A 19 6.34 13.79 3.40
N CYS A 20 5.23 13.05 3.36
CA CYS A 20 4.39 12.86 4.54
C CYS A 20 4.85 11.66 5.38
N ASP A 21 4.94 10.49 4.77
CA ASP A 21 5.12 9.23 5.50
C ASP A 21 6.55 9.01 5.96
N GLY A 22 6.72 8.72 7.24
CA GLY A 22 8.02 8.60 7.90
C GLY A 22 8.81 9.92 7.99
N VAL A 23 8.22 11.06 7.62
CA VAL A 23 8.80 12.39 7.72
C VAL A 23 7.93 13.30 8.59
N LEU A 24 6.69 13.55 8.18
CA LEU A 24 5.71 14.33 8.96
C LEU A 24 4.89 13.43 9.88
N VAL A 25 4.62 12.19 9.46
CA VAL A 25 3.72 11.24 10.12
C VAL A 25 4.37 9.86 10.23
N ASP A 26 4.26 9.23 11.39
CA ASP A 26 4.59 7.82 11.60
C ASP A 26 3.38 6.93 11.26
N THR A 27 3.51 6.14 10.20
CA THR A 27 2.45 5.29 9.63
C THR A 27 2.56 3.81 9.99
N ARG A 28 3.54 3.43 10.83
CA ARG A 28 3.74 2.00 11.19
C ARG A 28 2.51 1.38 11.89
N GLY A 29 1.68 2.20 12.52
CA GLY A 29 0.43 1.78 13.15
C GLY A 29 -0.76 1.56 12.20
N SER A 30 -0.65 1.97 10.93
CA SER A 30 -1.75 1.95 9.97
C SER A 30 -1.54 0.93 8.84
N TYR A 31 -0.66 1.20 7.88
CA TYR A 31 -0.51 0.41 6.65
C TYR A 31 -0.14 -1.06 6.93
N ASP A 32 0.87 -1.33 7.75
CA ASP A 32 1.28 -2.70 8.08
C ASP A 32 0.14 -3.47 8.75
N LYS A 33 -0.64 -2.79 9.60
CA LYS A 33 -1.81 -3.38 10.25
C LYS A 33 -2.95 -3.62 9.26
N ALA A 34 -3.13 -2.74 8.27
CA ALA A 34 -4.12 -2.91 7.20
C ALA A 34 -3.77 -4.14 6.34
N ILE A 35 -2.49 -4.34 6.02
CA ILE A 35 -2.00 -5.53 5.30
C ILE A 35 -2.35 -6.79 6.10
N VAL A 36 -1.93 -6.87 7.37
CA VAL A 36 -2.16 -8.04 8.23
C VAL A 36 -3.66 -8.35 8.37
N LEU A 37 -4.48 -7.33 8.63
CA LEU A 37 -5.92 -7.52 8.79
C LEU A 37 -6.61 -7.90 7.48
N THR A 38 -6.15 -7.39 6.34
CA THR A 38 -6.69 -7.78 5.03
C THR A 38 -6.45 -9.27 4.76
N VAL A 39 -5.24 -9.75 5.03
CA VAL A 39 -4.90 -11.18 4.90
C VAL A 39 -5.75 -12.04 5.86
N ASP A 40 -5.93 -11.59 7.11
CA ASP A 40 -6.80 -12.27 8.10
C ASP A 40 -8.27 -12.34 7.65
N GLN A 41 -8.82 -11.25 7.10
CA GLN A 41 -10.19 -11.27 6.56
C GLN A 41 -10.32 -12.32 5.44
N LEU A 42 -9.36 -12.37 4.52
CA LEU A 42 -9.42 -13.26 3.36
C LEU A 42 -9.20 -14.72 3.71
N LEU A 43 -8.35 -15.06 4.68
CA LEU A 43 -8.09 -16.46 5.02
C LEU A 43 -8.98 -16.93 6.16
N SER A 44 -8.97 -16.23 7.28
CA SER A 44 -9.62 -16.69 8.52
C SER A 44 -11.11 -16.40 8.53
N ARG A 45 -11.55 -15.29 7.93
CA ARG A 45 -12.99 -14.94 7.90
C ARG A 45 -13.70 -15.43 6.65
N MET A 46 -13.04 -15.40 5.49
CA MET A 46 -13.66 -15.85 4.24
C MET A 46 -13.47 -17.34 3.98
N LEU A 47 -12.27 -17.88 4.17
CA LEU A 47 -11.99 -19.30 3.89
C LEU A 47 -12.07 -20.19 5.14
N HIS A 48 -12.20 -19.62 6.33
CA HIS A 48 -12.16 -20.33 7.62
C HIS A 48 -10.86 -21.11 7.82
N VAL A 49 -9.74 -20.53 7.38
CA VAL A 49 -8.39 -21.07 7.57
C VAL A 49 -7.55 -20.14 8.42
N GLU A 50 -6.91 -20.68 9.45
CA GLU A 50 -6.01 -19.97 10.35
C GLU A 50 -4.63 -20.59 10.32
N PHE A 51 -3.59 -19.76 10.26
CA PHE A 51 -2.20 -20.21 10.34
C PHE A 51 -1.68 -20.02 11.76
N LEU A 52 -1.14 -21.10 12.34
CA LEU A 52 -0.51 -21.05 13.64
C LEU A 52 0.70 -20.11 13.60
N GLY A 53 0.90 -19.35 14.68
CA GLY A 53 2.04 -18.43 14.79
C GLY A 53 1.90 -17.10 14.04
N LYS A 54 0.79 -16.85 13.33
CA LYS A 54 0.50 -15.60 12.60
C LYS A 54 1.64 -15.20 11.65
N PRO A 55 1.79 -15.90 10.53
CA PRO A 55 2.97 -15.84 9.67
C PRO A 55 3.16 -14.53 8.90
N VAL A 56 2.18 -13.61 8.95
CA VAL A 56 2.28 -12.29 8.32
C VAL A 56 2.48 -11.24 9.39
N GLY A 57 3.67 -10.64 9.39
CA GLY A 57 4.00 -9.53 10.25
C GLY A 57 4.95 -8.54 9.58
N THR A 58 5.60 -7.73 10.41
CA THR A 58 6.49 -6.66 9.97
C THR A 58 7.67 -7.17 9.13
N GLU A 59 8.20 -8.36 9.42
CA GLU A 59 9.37 -8.89 8.73
C GLU A 59 9.05 -9.32 7.29
N GLU A 60 7.93 -9.99 7.07
CA GLU A 60 7.46 -10.40 5.74
C GLU A 60 7.11 -9.18 4.87
N ILE A 61 6.44 -8.18 5.46
CA ILE A 61 6.10 -6.92 4.79
C ILE A 61 7.38 -6.17 4.40
N ARG A 62 8.34 -6.03 5.33
CA ARG A 62 9.63 -5.37 5.05
C ARG A 62 10.42 -6.10 3.97
N LEU A 63 10.40 -7.43 3.98
CA LEU A 63 11.09 -8.22 2.97
C LEU A 63 10.55 -7.92 1.57
N LEU A 64 9.23 -7.91 1.39
CA LEU A 64 8.60 -7.61 0.10
C LEU A 64 8.87 -6.16 -0.33
N ARG A 65 8.68 -5.17 0.54
CA ARG A 65 9.01 -3.76 0.23
C ARG A 65 10.49 -3.59 -0.12
N GLY A 66 11.37 -4.36 0.52
CA GLY A 66 12.81 -4.38 0.26
C GLY A 66 13.23 -4.93 -1.12
N THR A 67 12.33 -5.57 -1.88
CA THR A 67 12.65 -6.05 -3.24
C THR A 67 12.59 -4.95 -4.32
N GLY A 68 12.02 -3.78 -3.98
CA GLY A 68 11.85 -2.65 -4.88
C GLY A 68 10.68 -2.77 -5.87
N GLY A 69 9.75 -3.70 -5.65
CA GLY A 69 8.58 -3.94 -6.50
C GLY A 69 7.22 -3.81 -5.80
N PHE A 70 7.18 -3.31 -4.56
CA PHE A 70 5.99 -3.29 -3.70
C PHE A 70 5.70 -1.89 -3.15
N ASN A 71 5.31 -0.99 -4.06
CA ASN A 71 5.00 0.41 -3.72
C ASN A 71 3.54 0.60 -3.31
N ASN A 72 2.70 -0.43 -3.52
CA ASN A 72 1.30 -0.45 -3.14
C ASN A 72 1.07 -1.51 -2.05
N ASP A 73 0.55 -1.07 -0.91
CA ASP A 73 0.32 -1.92 0.25
C ASP A 73 -0.84 -2.92 0.08
N ALA A 74 -1.87 -2.57 -0.70
CA ALA A 74 -2.90 -3.54 -1.08
C ALA A 74 -2.30 -4.67 -1.95
N TYR A 75 -1.30 -4.36 -2.78
CA TYR A 75 -0.56 -5.37 -3.53
C TYR A 75 0.33 -6.24 -2.63
N THR A 76 0.90 -5.67 -1.58
CA THR A 76 1.62 -6.44 -0.56
C THR A 76 0.68 -7.42 0.14
N ALA A 77 -0.52 -6.99 0.54
CA ALA A 77 -1.54 -7.88 1.10
C ALA A 77 -1.96 -8.99 0.12
N TYR A 78 -2.08 -8.66 -1.17
CA TYR A 78 -2.40 -9.60 -2.24
C TYR A 78 -1.38 -10.72 -2.38
N ILE A 79 -0.08 -10.38 -2.48
CA ILE A 79 0.98 -11.38 -2.58
C ILE A 79 1.08 -12.23 -1.31
N LEU A 80 0.93 -11.64 -0.12
CA LEU A 80 0.95 -12.39 1.14
C LEU A 80 -0.25 -13.35 1.26
N THR A 81 -1.42 -12.95 0.77
CA THR A 81 -2.60 -13.81 0.72
C THR A 81 -2.38 -15.00 -0.22
N LEU A 82 -1.86 -14.76 -1.42
CA LEU A 82 -1.54 -15.82 -2.38
C LEU A 82 -0.43 -16.74 -1.85
N TRP A 83 0.58 -16.18 -1.18
CA TRP A 83 1.65 -16.95 -0.54
C TRP A 83 1.13 -17.91 0.52
N LEU A 84 0.23 -17.45 1.39
CA LEU A 84 -0.38 -18.36 2.37
C LEU A 84 -1.29 -19.38 1.69
N PHE A 85 -2.03 -18.98 0.65
CA PHE A 85 -2.88 -19.89 -0.10
C PHE A 85 -2.10 -21.05 -0.74
N ILE A 86 -0.91 -20.80 -1.30
CA ILE A 86 -0.06 -21.88 -1.85
C ILE A 86 0.55 -22.79 -0.77
N ASN A 87 0.37 -22.49 0.51
CA ASN A 87 0.81 -23.33 1.62
C ASN A 87 -0.33 -24.16 2.22
N LEU A 88 -1.54 -24.08 1.66
CA LEU A 88 -2.65 -24.92 2.10
C LEU A 88 -2.41 -26.40 1.78
N PRO A 89 -2.78 -27.33 2.69
CA PRO A 89 -2.79 -28.76 2.46
C PRO A 89 -3.71 -29.20 1.31
N GLU A 90 -3.43 -30.35 0.70
CA GLU A 90 -4.15 -30.83 -0.48
C GLU A 90 -5.64 -31.11 -0.22
N ASP A 91 -5.99 -31.63 0.96
CA ASP A 91 -7.37 -31.87 1.38
C ASP A 91 -8.17 -30.58 1.55
N VAL A 92 -7.55 -29.53 2.10
CA VAL A 92 -8.13 -28.18 2.19
C VAL A 92 -8.36 -27.59 0.80
N LEU A 93 -7.36 -27.72 -0.09
CA LEU A 93 -7.47 -27.24 -1.48
C LEU A 93 -8.57 -27.99 -2.26
N LEU A 94 -8.78 -29.28 -2.00
CA LEU A 94 -9.88 -30.06 -2.57
C LEU A 94 -11.25 -29.54 -2.10
N GLY A 95 -11.41 -29.23 -0.82
CA GLY A 95 -12.66 -28.63 -0.32
C GLY A 95 -12.90 -27.23 -0.91
N LEU A 96 -11.87 -26.39 -1.00
CA LEU A 96 -11.98 -25.06 -1.62
C LEU A 96 -12.30 -25.12 -3.12
N ARG A 97 -11.83 -26.15 -3.83
CA ARG A 97 -12.22 -26.40 -5.23
C ARG A 97 -13.74 -26.57 -5.37
N GLU A 98 -14.40 -27.24 -4.43
CA GLU A 98 -15.86 -27.40 -4.42
C GLU A 98 -16.59 -26.10 -4.08
N VAL A 99 -16.03 -25.28 -3.19
CA VAL A 99 -16.56 -23.95 -2.87
C VAL A 99 -16.50 -23.05 -4.10
N PHE A 100 -15.33 -22.97 -4.74
CA PHE A 100 -15.09 -22.08 -5.88
C PHE A 100 -15.82 -22.49 -7.16
N SER A 101 -16.12 -23.79 -7.35
CA SER A 101 -16.88 -24.25 -8.51
C SER A 101 -18.31 -23.69 -8.55
N LYS A 102 -18.96 -23.53 -7.38
CA LYS A 102 -20.30 -22.93 -7.23
C LYS A 102 -20.32 -21.45 -7.62
N ILE A 103 -19.21 -20.75 -7.43
CA ILE A 103 -19.08 -19.31 -7.70
C ILE A 103 -18.81 -19.06 -9.18
N ARG A 104 -18.08 -19.95 -9.84
CA ARG A 104 -17.74 -19.84 -11.27
C ARG A 104 -18.98 -19.80 -12.18
N GLU A 105 -20.11 -20.34 -11.73
CA GLU A 105 -21.39 -20.32 -12.45
C GLU A 105 -22.11 -18.95 -12.38
N LEU A 106 -21.68 -18.05 -11.48
CA LEU A 106 -22.36 -16.79 -11.16
C LEU A 106 -21.63 -15.56 -11.72
N ARG A 107 -21.06 -15.62 -12.94
CA ARG A 107 -20.22 -14.60 -13.64
C ARG A 107 -20.74 -13.15 -13.76
N VAL A 108 -21.70 -12.72 -12.96
CA VAL A 108 -22.09 -11.32 -12.80
C VAL A 108 -21.22 -10.70 -11.70
N ARG A 109 -20.72 -9.48 -11.91
CA ARG A 109 -19.98 -8.69 -10.90
C ARG A 109 -20.87 -8.48 -9.67
N GLN A 110 -20.82 -9.42 -8.72
CA GLN A 110 -21.40 -9.28 -7.40
C GLN A 110 -20.63 -8.20 -6.64
N ARG A 111 -21.30 -7.55 -5.69
CA ARG A 111 -20.61 -6.62 -4.80
C ARG A 111 -19.59 -7.40 -3.94
N PRO A 112 -18.42 -6.83 -3.62
CA PRO A 112 -17.38 -7.52 -2.86
C PRO A 112 -17.86 -8.12 -1.53
N ASP A 113 -18.74 -7.43 -0.81
CA ASP A 113 -19.34 -7.88 0.46
C ASP A 113 -20.25 -9.10 0.27
N GLU A 114 -21.05 -9.12 -0.80
CA GLU A 114 -21.92 -10.24 -1.14
C GLU A 114 -21.12 -11.48 -1.55
N LEU A 115 -20.10 -11.29 -2.40
CA LEU A 115 -19.19 -12.36 -2.82
C LEU A 115 -18.46 -12.97 -1.61
N PHE A 116 -17.92 -12.12 -0.73
CA PHE A 116 -17.25 -12.56 0.49
C PHE A 116 -18.18 -13.40 1.38
N GLN A 117 -19.39 -12.92 1.63
CA GLN A 117 -20.38 -13.62 2.46
C GLN A 117 -20.78 -14.96 1.86
N GLN A 118 -20.92 -15.02 0.53
CA GLN A 118 -21.22 -16.27 -0.18
C GLN A 118 -20.08 -17.29 -0.02
N ILE A 119 -18.83 -16.89 -0.28
CA ILE A 119 -17.66 -17.77 -0.11
C ILE A 119 -17.56 -18.29 1.32
N SER A 120 -17.68 -17.39 2.31
CA SER A 120 -17.62 -17.75 3.73
C SER A 120 -18.68 -18.79 4.10
N LYS A 121 -19.93 -18.58 3.67
CA LYS A 121 -21.02 -19.52 3.92
C LYS A 121 -20.77 -20.89 3.27
N ASP A 122 -20.29 -20.90 2.03
CA ASP A 122 -20.02 -22.14 1.31
C ASP A 122 -18.81 -22.88 1.91
N ALA A 123 -17.77 -22.15 2.33
CA ALA A 123 -16.60 -22.70 3.02
C ALA A 123 -16.97 -23.36 4.37
N LEU A 124 -17.83 -22.71 5.18
CA LEU A 124 -18.38 -23.30 6.42
C LEU A 124 -19.17 -24.58 6.14
N SER A 125 -19.94 -24.60 5.06
CA SER A 125 -20.76 -25.74 4.69
C SER A 125 -19.92 -26.94 4.23
N THR A 126 -18.75 -26.69 3.62
CA THR A 126 -17.83 -27.73 3.14
C THR A 126 -16.91 -28.26 4.25
N HIS A 127 -16.35 -27.40 5.09
CA HIS A 127 -15.30 -27.78 6.06
C HIS A 127 -15.80 -27.88 7.52
N GLY A 128 -17.02 -27.42 7.80
CA GLY A 128 -17.59 -27.34 9.14
C GLY A 128 -17.36 -25.98 9.81
N TYR A 129 -17.85 -25.85 11.04
CA TYR A 129 -17.86 -24.57 11.77
C TYR A 129 -16.55 -24.23 12.49
N LEU A 130 -15.64 -25.19 12.65
CA LEU A 130 -14.34 -24.96 13.27
C LEU A 130 -13.33 -24.51 12.21
N PRO A 131 -12.49 -23.52 12.51
CA PRO A 131 -11.44 -23.11 11.58
C PRO A 131 -10.43 -24.24 11.37
N ILE A 132 -9.96 -24.38 10.14
CA ILE A 132 -8.87 -25.29 9.80
C ILE A 132 -7.57 -24.63 10.25
N ILE A 133 -6.82 -25.30 11.12
CA ILE A 133 -5.54 -24.81 11.62
C ILE A 133 -4.41 -25.36 10.76
N ILE A 134 -3.62 -24.47 10.17
CA ILE A 134 -2.41 -24.80 9.43
C ILE A 134 -1.20 -24.58 10.33
N GLU A 135 -0.53 -25.67 10.67
CA GLU A 135 0.62 -25.66 11.60
C GLU A 135 1.96 -25.40 10.89
N GLU A 136 2.07 -25.81 9.61
CA GLU A 136 3.32 -25.78 8.86
C GLU A 136 3.21 -24.96 7.57
N ILE A 137 4.24 -24.18 7.29
CA ILE A 137 4.42 -23.45 6.03
C ILE A 137 5.56 -24.12 5.28
N GLN A 138 5.22 -24.81 4.19
CA GLN A 138 6.17 -25.55 3.37
C GLN A 138 7.11 -24.63 2.58
N TYR A 139 6.61 -23.51 2.08
CA TYR A 139 7.35 -22.53 1.29
C TYR A 139 7.38 -21.21 2.03
N SER A 140 8.51 -20.86 2.64
CA SER A 140 8.66 -19.58 3.33
C SER A 140 8.71 -18.41 2.34
N ILE A 141 8.28 -17.22 2.75
CA ILE A 141 8.33 -16.05 1.87
C ILE A 141 9.77 -15.70 1.41
N PRO A 142 10.84 -15.82 2.23
CA PRO A 142 12.20 -15.59 1.77
C PRO A 142 12.66 -16.57 0.69
N GLU A 143 12.23 -17.84 0.77
CA GLU A 143 12.52 -18.83 -0.27
C GLU A 143 11.82 -18.47 -1.58
N VAL A 144 10.53 -18.10 -1.53
CA VAL A 144 9.79 -17.68 -2.73
C VAL A 144 10.44 -16.47 -3.37
N VAL A 145 10.77 -15.43 -2.59
CA VAL A 145 11.48 -14.24 -3.08
C VAL A 145 12.84 -14.61 -3.68
N GLY A 146 13.59 -15.50 -3.03
CA GLY A 146 14.88 -16.00 -3.52
C GLY A 146 14.77 -16.73 -4.86
N MET A 147 13.74 -17.56 -5.01
CA MET A 147 13.44 -18.30 -6.25
C MET A 147 12.93 -17.40 -7.39
N SER A 148 12.38 -16.23 -7.07
CA SER A 148 11.91 -15.27 -8.08
C SER A 148 13.04 -14.44 -8.69
N ARG A 149 14.20 -14.34 -8.03
CA ARG A 149 15.35 -13.59 -8.56
C ARG A 149 15.87 -14.19 -9.86
N GLN A 150 16.06 -13.34 -10.86
CA GLN A 150 16.64 -13.70 -12.16
C GLN A 150 18.03 -13.07 -12.29
N GLY A 151 19.07 -13.91 -12.39
CA GLY A 151 20.45 -13.46 -12.54
C GLY A 151 21.01 -12.70 -11.33
N SER A 152 21.94 -11.78 -11.57
CA SER A 152 22.64 -11.01 -10.52
C SER A 152 21.89 -9.74 -10.06
N SER A 153 20.66 -9.50 -10.54
CA SER A 153 19.87 -8.34 -10.16
C SER A 153 19.26 -8.53 -8.77
N ASN A 154 19.34 -7.50 -7.93
CA ASN A 154 18.70 -7.50 -6.62
C ASN A 154 17.21 -7.11 -6.67
N ILE A 155 16.70 -6.64 -7.83
CA ILE A 155 15.31 -6.23 -7.99
C ILE A 155 14.45 -7.45 -8.27
N THR A 156 13.40 -7.64 -7.47
CA THR A 156 12.38 -8.67 -7.68
C THR A 156 11.02 -8.00 -7.72
N THR A 157 10.42 -7.91 -8.90
CA THR A 157 9.12 -7.26 -9.04
C THR A 157 8.01 -8.13 -8.45
N SER A 158 6.89 -7.50 -8.13
CA SER A 158 5.70 -8.20 -7.65
C SER A 158 5.20 -9.26 -8.64
N ASP A 159 5.20 -8.95 -9.94
CA ASP A 159 4.85 -9.90 -11.01
C ASP A 159 5.75 -11.15 -11.03
N MET A 160 7.05 -11.00 -10.76
CA MET A 160 8.00 -12.14 -10.70
C MET A 160 7.70 -13.06 -9.51
N ILE A 161 7.25 -12.50 -8.39
CA ILE A 161 6.81 -13.28 -7.23
C ILE A 161 5.49 -13.98 -7.53
N GLU A 162 4.53 -13.27 -8.11
CA GLU A 162 3.24 -13.84 -8.48
C GLU A 162 3.37 -15.02 -9.47
N GLN A 163 4.23 -14.87 -10.48
CA GLN A 163 4.55 -15.96 -11.41
C GLN A 163 5.15 -17.16 -10.68
N ARG A 164 6.05 -16.94 -9.72
CA ARG A 164 6.65 -18.02 -8.95
C ARG A 164 5.62 -18.74 -8.07
N LEU A 165 4.69 -18.01 -7.45
CA LEU A 165 3.58 -18.60 -6.70
C LEU A 165 2.70 -19.46 -7.60
N ALA A 166 2.40 -19.01 -8.82
CA ALA A 166 1.66 -19.79 -9.81
C ALA A 166 2.41 -21.05 -10.26
N ASP A 167 3.74 -20.97 -10.45
CA ASP A 167 4.56 -22.15 -10.78
C ASP A 167 4.52 -23.19 -9.67
N ILE A 168 4.60 -22.77 -8.40
CA ILE A 168 4.49 -23.67 -7.24
C ILE A 168 3.10 -24.34 -7.23
N ALA A 169 2.03 -23.57 -7.44
CA ALA A 169 0.68 -24.11 -7.53
C ALA A 169 0.51 -25.12 -8.69
N ALA A 170 1.19 -24.89 -9.82
CA ALA A 170 1.22 -25.80 -10.95
C ALA A 170 1.96 -27.11 -10.62
N GLN A 171 3.12 -27.01 -9.98
CA GLN A 171 3.90 -28.18 -9.54
C GLN A 171 3.15 -29.04 -8.53
N ARG A 172 2.36 -28.41 -7.66
CA ARG A 172 1.48 -29.07 -6.69
C ARG A 172 0.11 -29.49 -7.25
N GLY A 173 -0.16 -29.24 -8.54
CA GLY A 173 -1.36 -29.75 -9.22
C GLY A 173 -2.68 -29.01 -8.95
N PHE A 174 -2.66 -27.77 -8.43
CA PHE A 174 -3.86 -26.99 -8.12
C PHE A 174 -3.90 -25.60 -8.78
N LEU A 175 -3.14 -25.39 -9.86
CA LEU A 175 -3.08 -24.12 -10.59
C LEU A 175 -4.44 -23.55 -10.97
N ASP A 176 -5.42 -24.40 -11.25
CA ASP A 176 -6.78 -23.98 -11.60
C ASP A 176 -7.53 -23.38 -10.40
N VAL A 177 -7.43 -24.00 -9.21
CA VAL A 177 -7.97 -23.46 -7.95
C VAL A 177 -7.28 -22.16 -7.58
N TYR A 178 -5.94 -22.12 -7.72
CA TYR A 178 -5.14 -20.91 -7.50
C TYR A 178 -5.60 -19.75 -8.40
N ARG A 179 -5.83 -20.00 -9.68
CA ARG A 179 -6.32 -18.98 -10.62
C ARG A 179 -7.71 -18.47 -10.26
N ILE A 180 -8.62 -19.36 -9.85
CA ILE A 180 -9.95 -18.94 -9.41
C ILE A 180 -9.85 -18.09 -8.14
N PHE A 181 -9.01 -18.48 -7.18
CA PHE A 181 -8.79 -17.69 -5.97
C PHE A 181 -8.21 -16.31 -6.30
N LYS A 182 -7.21 -16.25 -7.18
CA LYS A 182 -6.66 -14.99 -7.69
C LYS A 182 -7.75 -14.11 -8.33
N ASP A 183 -8.61 -14.69 -9.15
CA ASP A 183 -9.72 -13.96 -9.80
C ASP A 183 -10.73 -13.43 -8.76
N ILE A 184 -11.00 -14.21 -7.70
CA ILE A 184 -11.85 -13.80 -6.56
C ILE A 184 -11.24 -12.63 -5.79
N LEU A 185 -9.94 -12.67 -5.50
CA LEU A 185 -9.25 -11.58 -4.82
C LEU A 185 -9.34 -10.28 -5.64
N GLY A 186 -9.23 -10.40 -6.96
CA GLY A 186 -9.13 -9.27 -7.88
C GLY A 186 -7.75 -8.60 -7.78
N MET A 187 -7.27 -8.07 -8.89
CA MET A 187 -6.05 -7.28 -8.87
C MET A 187 -6.28 -5.99 -8.06
N PRO A 188 -5.36 -5.61 -7.15
CA PRO A 188 -5.43 -4.32 -6.46
C PRO A 188 -5.52 -3.14 -7.44
N GLY A 189 -6.19 -2.07 -7.03
CA GLY A 189 -6.30 -0.81 -7.79
C GLY A 189 -7.72 -0.32 -8.07
N GLU A 190 -8.75 -1.17 -7.97
CA GLU A 190 -10.15 -0.76 -8.14
C GLU A 190 -11.01 -1.09 -6.91
N TYR A 191 -11.33 -0.06 -6.13
CA TYR A 191 -12.24 -0.16 -4.99
C TYR A 191 -13.68 -0.41 -5.44
N GLY A 192 -14.37 -1.34 -4.78
CA GLY A 192 -15.75 -1.74 -5.09
C GLY A 192 -15.87 -2.81 -6.18
N SER A 193 -14.79 -3.11 -6.92
CA SER A 193 -14.75 -4.23 -7.89
C SER A 193 -13.81 -5.34 -7.44
N GLY A 194 -12.58 -5.01 -7.05
CA GLY A 194 -11.59 -5.96 -6.51
C GLY A 194 -11.82 -6.19 -5.02
N LEU A 195 -11.94 -7.45 -4.61
CA LEU A 195 -12.20 -7.81 -3.21
C LEU A 195 -11.07 -7.33 -2.29
N ILE A 196 -9.82 -7.53 -2.70
CA ILE A 196 -8.67 -7.18 -1.88
C ILE A 196 -8.50 -5.68 -1.69
N GLU A 197 -8.64 -4.89 -2.76
CA GLU A 197 -8.59 -3.43 -2.70
C GLU A 197 -9.70 -2.88 -1.82
N THR A 198 -10.90 -3.48 -1.92
CA THR A 198 -12.08 -3.08 -1.15
C THR A 198 -11.88 -3.32 0.34
N ILE A 199 -11.50 -4.55 0.73
CA ILE A 199 -11.24 -4.88 2.15
C ILE A 199 -10.11 -4.01 2.71
N PHE A 200 -9.01 -3.85 1.96
CA PHE A 200 -7.87 -3.03 2.38
C PHE A 200 -8.29 -1.57 2.62
N SER A 201 -9.03 -0.99 1.67
CA SER A 201 -9.50 0.39 1.76
C SER A 201 -10.50 0.60 2.90
N ASP A 202 -11.46 -0.32 3.07
CA ASP A 202 -12.44 -0.25 4.17
C ASP A 202 -11.76 -0.39 5.54
N LEU A 203 -10.69 -1.19 5.67
CA LEU A 203 -9.89 -1.26 6.89
C LEU A 203 -9.06 0.01 7.12
N TYR A 204 -8.41 0.52 6.08
CA TYR A 204 -7.49 1.65 6.21
C TYR A 204 -8.24 2.97 6.43
N TYR A 205 -9.21 3.29 5.58
CA TYR A 205 -9.99 4.53 5.66
C TYR A 205 -11.15 4.45 6.67
N GLY A 206 -11.72 3.26 6.89
CA GLY A 206 -12.87 3.09 7.78
C GLY A 206 -14.15 3.72 7.25
N GLU A 207 -15.24 3.47 7.99
CA GLU A 207 -16.60 3.74 7.54
C GLU A 207 -16.88 5.24 7.29
N ASN A 208 -16.20 6.11 8.02
CA ASN A 208 -16.44 7.55 7.99
C ASN A 208 -15.70 8.29 6.87
N VAL A 209 -14.63 7.69 6.32
CA VAL A 209 -13.74 8.37 5.36
C VAL A 209 -13.74 7.71 3.99
N VAL A 210 -13.92 6.39 3.89
CA VAL A 210 -13.76 5.67 2.61
C VAL A 210 -14.62 6.24 1.48
N SER A 211 -15.86 6.64 1.76
CA SER A 211 -16.77 7.25 0.77
C SER A 211 -16.31 8.63 0.29
N ARG A 212 -15.58 9.39 1.12
CA ARG A 212 -14.95 10.66 0.70
C ARG A 212 -13.77 10.44 -0.23
N ILE A 213 -13.11 9.28 -0.13
CA ILE A 213 -11.92 8.92 -0.90
C ILE A 213 -12.29 8.31 -2.26
N HIS A 214 -13.27 7.39 -2.26
CA HIS A 214 -13.63 6.61 -3.44
C HIS A 214 -14.99 6.99 -4.04
N GLY A 215 -15.78 7.82 -3.35
CA GLY A 215 -17.14 8.19 -3.77
C GLY A 215 -18.20 7.13 -3.49
N ASP A 216 -17.84 6.01 -2.86
CA ASP A 216 -18.73 4.88 -2.60
C ASP A 216 -18.30 4.07 -1.34
N GLY A 217 -19.17 3.15 -0.90
CA GLY A 217 -19.00 2.31 0.28
C GLY A 217 -19.23 3.03 1.62
N PRO A 218 -18.78 2.46 2.75
CA PRO A 218 -18.01 1.22 2.87
C PRO A 218 -18.77 -0.01 2.36
N TYR A 219 -18.06 -0.99 1.81
CA TYR A 219 -18.63 -2.31 1.50
C TYR A 219 -18.57 -3.21 2.74
N PHE A 220 -17.52 -3.08 3.54
CA PHE A 220 -17.30 -3.78 4.79
C PHE A 220 -17.24 -2.79 5.97
N LYS A 221 -18.00 -3.08 7.02
CA LYS A 221 -18.12 -2.23 8.20
C LYS A 221 -17.17 -2.68 9.31
N PHE A 222 -15.94 -2.20 9.25
CA PHE A 222 -14.89 -2.54 10.21
C PHE A 222 -14.72 -1.49 11.35
N GLY A 223 -15.51 -0.42 11.35
CA GLY A 223 -15.40 0.69 12.31
C GLY A 223 -14.46 1.81 11.88
N GLU A 224 -13.71 2.35 12.84
CA GLU A 224 -12.74 3.42 12.60
C GLU A 224 -11.57 2.96 11.72
N GLY A 225 -11.16 3.82 10.80
CA GLY A 225 -10.05 3.54 9.89
C GLY A 225 -8.72 3.46 10.61
N LEU A 226 -7.84 2.57 10.15
CA LEU A 226 -6.52 2.38 10.73
C LEU A 226 -5.61 3.61 10.60
N TYR A 227 -5.92 4.56 9.70
CA TYR A 227 -5.23 5.85 9.63
C TYR A 227 -5.27 6.63 10.96
N THR A 228 -6.26 6.35 11.83
CA THR A 228 -6.37 6.96 13.17
C THR A 228 -5.26 6.53 14.13
N ASN A 229 -4.55 5.43 13.84
CA ASN A 229 -3.41 4.98 14.65
C ASN A 229 -2.11 5.72 14.32
N GLU A 230 -2.12 6.58 13.30
CA GLU A 230 -0.95 7.33 12.89
C GLU A 230 -0.62 8.46 13.85
N ARG A 231 0.67 8.81 13.93
CA ARG A 231 1.15 9.83 14.85
C ARG A 231 1.96 10.87 14.11
N VAL A 232 1.64 12.14 14.31
CA VAL A 232 2.46 13.24 13.82
C VAL A 232 3.83 13.19 14.48
N PHE A 233 4.89 13.20 13.66
CA PHE A 233 6.28 13.17 14.08
C PHE A 233 6.91 14.56 14.12
N ILE A 234 6.50 15.46 13.21
CA ILE A 234 7.02 16.83 13.16
C ILE A 234 6.45 17.70 14.31
N SER A 235 7.31 18.50 14.93
CA SER A 235 6.86 19.45 15.96
C SER A 235 6.33 20.74 15.32
N GLU A 236 5.28 21.32 15.91
CA GLU A 236 4.75 22.62 15.50
C GLU A 236 5.83 23.72 15.58
N ASP A 237 6.69 23.68 16.60
CA ASP A 237 7.80 24.63 16.74
C ASP A 237 8.74 24.59 15.53
N THR A 238 9.04 23.41 14.99
CA THR A 238 9.87 23.30 13.78
C THR A 238 9.18 23.97 12.59
N LEU A 239 7.87 23.76 12.42
CA LEU A 239 7.09 24.38 11.36
C LEU A 239 6.99 25.90 11.52
N LYS A 240 6.83 26.42 12.75
CA LYS A 240 6.89 27.85 13.08
C LYS A 240 8.23 28.46 12.69
N HIS A 241 9.34 27.80 13.03
CA HIS A 241 10.68 28.28 12.66
C HIS A 241 10.87 28.31 11.14
N LEU A 242 10.45 27.27 10.42
CA LEU A 242 10.56 27.22 8.96
C LEU A 242 9.69 28.29 8.28
N THR A 243 8.42 28.41 8.68
CA THR A 243 7.50 29.41 8.14
C THR A 243 7.96 30.84 8.44
N SER A 244 8.57 31.10 9.60
CA SER A 244 9.14 32.43 9.91
C SER A 244 10.34 32.80 9.02
N ARG A 245 11.06 31.80 8.49
CA ARG A 245 12.27 31.98 7.67
C ARG A 245 11.96 32.07 6.18
N LEU A 246 11.13 31.16 5.68
CA LEU A 246 10.85 31.04 4.25
C LEU A 246 9.51 31.67 3.87
N GLY A 247 8.56 31.72 4.80
CA GLY A 247 7.16 32.03 4.50
C GLY A 247 6.38 30.78 4.12
N ARG A 248 5.11 30.73 4.53
CA ARG A 248 4.19 29.61 4.27
C ARG A 248 4.11 29.22 2.79
N THR A 249 4.16 30.19 1.89
CA THR A 249 4.07 29.99 0.43
C THR A 249 5.09 28.98 -0.10
N TYR A 250 6.24 28.86 0.56
CA TYR A 250 7.40 28.08 0.12
C TYR A 250 7.60 26.79 0.91
N ILE A 251 6.57 26.33 1.62
CA ILE A 251 6.59 25.07 2.37
C ILE A 251 5.41 24.23 1.89
N SER A 252 5.65 23.05 1.32
CA SER A 252 4.59 22.16 0.83
C SER A 252 4.87 20.69 1.12
N ILE A 253 3.92 19.85 0.73
CA ILE A 253 3.96 18.40 0.86
C ILE A 253 3.91 17.77 -0.53
N VAL A 254 4.78 16.81 -0.81
CA VAL A 254 4.71 15.93 -1.99
C VAL A 254 4.71 14.49 -1.49
N THR A 255 3.59 13.80 -1.61
CA THR A 255 3.41 12.48 -1.00
C THR A 255 2.59 11.54 -1.87
N GLY A 256 2.75 10.23 -1.65
CA GLY A 256 1.96 9.17 -2.28
C GLY A 256 0.50 9.19 -1.86
N ARG A 257 0.21 9.67 -0.65
CA ARG A 257 -1.11 9.66 -0.01
C ARG A 257 -2.14 10.52 -0.72
N ASP A 258 -3.41 10.26 -0.41
CA ASP A 258 -4.50 11.18 -0.69
C ASP A 258 -4.46 12.40 0.24
N ARG A 259 -5.06 13.50 -0.21
CA ARG A 259 -5.12 14.74 0.55
C ARG A 259 -6.00 14.65 1.79
N VAL A 260 -7.12 13.93 1.69
CA VAL A 260 -8.15 13.92 2.74
C VAL A 260 -7.62 13.34 4.04
N VAL A 261 -7.00 12.16 3.99
CA VAL A 261 -6.40 11.54 5.18
C VAL A 261 -5.23 12.36 5.69
N SER A 262 -4.38 12.87 4.78
CA SER A 262 -3.24 13.70 5.16
C SER A 262 -3.68 14.95 5.95
N GLU A 263 -4.76 15.61 5.52
CA GLU A 263 -5.32 16.78 6.23
C GLU A 263 -5.91 16.38 7.59
N ILE A 264 -6.60 15.25 7.68
CA ILE A 264 -7.17 14.77 8.96
C ILE A 264 -6.06 14.45 9.97
N VAL A 265 -5.01 13.76 9.54
CA VAL A 265 -3.91 13.32 10.43
C VAL A 265 -3.04 14.50 10.87
N LEU A 266 -2.74 15.44 9.97
CA LEU A 266 -1.95 16.62 10.32
C LEU A 266 -2.74 17.65 11.15
N GLY A 267 -4.07 17.65 11.06
CA GLY A 267 -4.94 18.57 11.80
C GLY A 267 -4.56 20.03 11.55
N ASP A 268 -4.42 20.81 12.62
CA ASP A 268 -4.10 22.24 12.56
C ASP A 268 -2.72 22.50 11.90
N LEU A 269 -1.82 21.51 11.86
CA LEU A 269 -0.50 21.71 11.26
C LEU A 269 -0.56 21.93 9.75
N VAL A 270 -1.67 21.56 9.10
CA VAL A 270 -1.92 21.84 7.67
C VAL A 270 -1.78 23.34 7.37
N GLU A 271 -2.06 24.22 8.33
CA GLU A 271 -1.96 25.67 8.18
C GLU A 271 -0.53 26.18 7.91
N TYR A 272 0.49 25.40 8.27
CA TYR A 272 1.89 25.76 8.00
C TYR A 272 2.33 25.46 6.56
N PHE A 273 1.52 24.72 5.80
CA PHE A 273 1.83 24.32 4.43
C PHE A 273 1.02 25.13 3.41
N ASN A 274 1.62 25.38 2.25
CA ASN A 274 0.96 25.84 1.05
C ASN A 274 0.25 24.66 0.37
N MET A 275 -0.97 24.39 0.81
CA MET A 275 -1.78 23.27 0.30
C MET A 275 -2.21 23.41 -1.17
N ASN A 276 -2.03 24.58 -1.78
CA ASN A 276 -2.21 24.75 -3.22
C ASN A 276 -0.98 24.29 -4.00
N ALA A 277 0.22 24.41 -3.40
CA ALA A 277 1.46 23.89 -3.98
C ALA A 277 1.75 22.44 -3.56
N SER A 278 1.07 21.91 -2.53
CA SER A 278 1.20 20.50 -2.17
C SER A 278 0.62 19.57 -3.24
N VAL A 279 1.30 18.45 -3.50
CA VAL A 279 0.90 17.44 -4.48
C VAL A 279 0.68 16.11 -3.79
N PHE A 280 -0.55 15.59 -3.92
CA PHE A 280 -0.99 14.30 -3.41
C PHE A 280 -1.13 13.36 -4.59
N ILE A 281 -0.19 12.42 -4.75
CA ILE A 281 -0.07 11.60 -5.96
C ILE A 281 -1.32 10.73 -6.15
N ALA A 282 -1.85 10.12 -5.09
CA ALA A 282 -3.10 9.35 -5.18
C ALA A 282 -4.27 10.14 -5.79
N ASP A 283 -4.39 11.44 -5.47
CA ASP A 283 -5.44 12.30 -6.01
C ASP A 283 -5.20 12.66 -7.49
N GLU A 284 -3.94 12.72 -7.92
CA GLU A 284 -3.58 12.93 -9.33
C GLU A 284 -3.88 11.68 -10.17
N LEU A 285 -3.59 10.49 -9.65
CA LEU A 285 -3.92 9.22 -10.30
C LEU A 285 -5.45 9.08 -10.49
N LYS A 286 -6.24 9.45 -9.48
CA LYS A 286 -7.71 9.46 -9.57
C LYS A 286 -8.26 10.40 -10.64
N LYS A 287 -7.51 11.43 -11.04
CA LYS A 287 -7.87 12.32 -12.16
C LYS A 287 -7.56 11.71 -13.53
N GLY A 288 -7.13 10.46 -13.59
CA GLY A 288 -6.79 9.75 -14.81
C GLY A 288 -5.37 10.03 -15.32
N VAL A 289 -4.50 10.57 -14.47
CA VAL A 289 -3.07 10.70 -14.80
C VAL A 289 -2.41 9.32 -14.71
N SER A 290 -1.49 9.02 -15.62
CA SER A 290 -0.75 7.75 -15.62
C SER A 290 0.03 7.54 -14.32
N ASP A 291 0.01 6.30 -13.82
CA ASP A 291 0.88 5.72 -12.78
C ASP A 291 2.37 6.12 -12.87
N LYS A 292 2.88 6.47 -14.05
CA LYS A 292 4.24 7.00 -14.27
C LYS A 292 4.57 8.30 -13.52
N ILE A 293 3.61 8.92 -12.85
CA ILE A 293 3.84 10.06 -11.97
C ILE A 293 4.24 9.67 -10.54
N GLU A 294 4.08 8.40 -10.16
CA GLU A 294 4.49 7.89 -8.86
C GLU A 294 6.01 8.02 -8.66
N LYS A 295 6.44 8.11 -7.41
CA LYS A 295 7.87 8.10 -7.08
C LYS A 295 8.49 6.81 -7.67
N PRO A 296 9.67 6.89 -8.32
CA PRO A 296 10.68 7.95 -8.29
C PRO A 296 10.55 9.03 -9.41
N SER A 297 9.39 9.15 -10.05
CA SER A 297 9.14 10.22 -11.03
C SER A 297 9.24 11.61 -10.40
N PRO A 298 9.93 12.59 -11.03
CA PRO A 298 10.07 13.94 -10.48
C PRO A 298 8.79 14.79 -10.57
N TYR A 299 7.70 14.25 -11.14
CA TYR A 299 6.45 14.96 -11.40
C TYR A 299 5.96 15.78 -10.19
N GLY A 300 5.86 15.15 -9.01
CA GLY A 300 5.35 15.80 -7.80
C GLY A 300 6.17 17.02 -7.39
N LEU A 301 7.50 16.91 -7.39
CA LEU A 301 8.40 18.01 -7.05
C LEU A 301 8.32 19.16 -8.05
N ILE A 302 8.32 18.85 -9.35
CA ILE A 302 8.26 19.86 -10.40
C ILE A 302 6.92 20.61 -10.37
N LYS A 303 5.82 19.88 -10.23
CA LYS A 303 4.48 20.47 -10.10
C LYS A 303 4.40 21.36 -8.86
N SER A 304 4.84 20.86 -7.70
CA SER A 304 4.83 21.62 -6.45
C SER A 304 5.65 22.91 -6.57
N ALA A 305 6.90 22.81 -7.05
CA ALA A 305 7.78 23.96 -7.26
C ALA A 305 7.14 25.00 -8.19
N SER A 306 6.53 24.57 -9.30
CA SER A 306 5.89 25.49 -10.26
C SER A 306 4.73 26.31 -9.65
N LEU A 307 4.04 25.74 -8.66
CA LEU A 307 2.92 26.37 -7.96
C LEU A 307 3.37 27.33 -6.85
N MET A 308 4.64 27.30 -6.45
CA MET A 308 5.26 28.26 -5.52
C MET A 308 5.83 29.51 -6.22
N GLY A 309 5.88 29.51 -7.56
CA GLY A 309 6.54 30.54 -8.35
C GLY A 309 7.94 30.12 -8.83
N PRO A 310 8.82 31.07 -9.21
CA PRO A 310 10.13 30.77 -9.80
C PRO A 310 11.16 30.33 -8.74
N VAL A 311 10.92 29.20 -8.08
CA VAL A 311 11.89 28.56 -7.18
C VAL A 311 12.79 27.62 -7.99
N THR A 312 14.08 27.68 -7.73
CA THR A 312 15.11 26.89 -8.42
C THR A 312 15.94 26.03 -7.47
N LYS A 313 15.93 26.36 -6.18
CA LYS A 313 16.63 25.63 -5.12
C LYS A 313 15.66 25.24 -4.00
N VAL A 314 15.38 23.95 -3.90
CA VAL A 314 14.39 23.42 -2.97
C VAL A 314 15.07 22.39 -2.08
N ALA A 315 14.83 22.40 -0.78
CA ALA A 315 15.19 21.27 0.05
C ALA A 315 14.05 20.26 0.04
N TYR A 316 14.30 19.03 -0.43
CA TYR A 316 13.35 17.94 -0.28
C TYR A 316 13.69 17.08 0.95
N VAL A 317 12.68 16.79 1.77
CA VAL A 317 12.82 15.96 2.98
C VAL A 317 11.99 14.69 2.80
N GLY A 318 12.66 13.57 2.53
CA GLY A 318 12.06 12.24 2.37
C GLY A 318 12.75 11.19 3.24
N ASN A 319 12.15 9.99 3.35
CA ASN A 319 12.68 8.88 4.15
C ASN A 319 13.08 7.65 3.31
N SER A 320 12.75 7.63 2.02
CA SER A 320 12.91 6.45 1.15
C SER A 320 14.02 6.61 0.10
N VAL A 321 14.40 5.51 -0.55
CA VAL A 321 15.31 5.55 -1.71
C VAL A 321 14.64 6.23 -2.91
N GLU A 322 13.32 6.05 -3.05
CA GLU A 322 12.53 6.65 -4.12
C GLU A 322 12.51 8.17 -4.03
N ASP A 323 12.50 8.70 -2.82
CA ASP A 323 12.64 10.13 -2.54
C ASP A 323 13.98 10.68 -3.04
N ILE A 324 15.07 9.96 -2.77
CA ILE A 324 16.41 10.33 -3.25
C ILE A 324 16.44 10.31 -4.78
N MET A 325 15.85 9.28 -5.40
CA MET A 325 15.78 9.18 -6.85
C MET A 325 14.91 10.28 -7.47
N MET A 326 13.76 10.58 -6.88
CA MET A 326 12.85 11.65 -7.29
C MET A 326 13.55 13.02 -7.27
N ALA A 327 14.23 13.34 -6.16
CA ALA A 327 15.02 14.56 -6.03
C ALA A 327 16.10 14.66 -7.12
N ARG A 328 16.89 13.59 -7.31
CA ARG A 328 17.92 13.54 -8.38
C ARG A 328 17.33 13.71 -9.77
N ASN A 329 16.17 13.10 -10.04
CA ASN A 329 15.49 13.22 -11.32
C ASN A 329 14.98 14.64 -11.57
N ALA A 330 14.56 15.36 -10.53
CA ALA A 330 14.09 16.74 -10.65
C ALA A 330 15.18 17.71 -11.14
N ALA A 331 16.45 17.42 -10.85
CA ALA A 331 17.59 18.21 -11.36
C ALA A 331 17.68 18.22 -12.89
N GLN A 332 17.20 17.17 -13.57
CA GLN A 332 17.16 17.11 -15.04
C GLN A 332 16.17 18.12 -15.63
N PHE A 333 15.23 18.62 -14.82
CA PHE A 333 14.22 19.61 -15.19
C PHE A 333 14.56 21.01 -14.64
N GLY A 334 15.80 21.22 -14.17
CA GLY A 334 16.27 22.52 -13.70
C GLY A 334 15.97 22.84 -12.23
N LEU A 335 15.34 21.92 -11.48
CA LEU A 335 15.09 22.08 -10.05
C LEU A 335 16.24 21.48 -9.24
N LYS A 336 17.04 22.32 -8.58
CA LYS A 336 18.11 21.85 -7.69
C LYS A 336 17.49 21.42 -6.36
N THR A 337 17.70 20.17 -5.98
CA THR A 337 17.16 19.56 -4.76
C THR A 337 18.23 18.95 -3.86
#